data_AF-A0A2P7SCS9-F1
#
_entry.id   AF-A0A2P7SCS9-F1
#
_cell.length_a   1.000
_cell.length_b   1.000
_cell.length_c   1.000
_cell.angle_alpha   90.00
_cell.angle_beta   90.00
_cell.angle_gamma   90.00
#
_symmetry.space_group_name_H-M   'P 1'
#
loop_
_entity.id
_entity.type
_entity.pdbx_description
1 polymer ?
#
loop_
_entity_poly.entity_id
_entity_poly.type
_entity_poly.pdbx_seq_one_letter_code
_entity_poly.pdbx_strand_id
1 'polypeptide(L)'
;MNVSATEVRTVSKIDLVLPRDRAELIKATEPDSESVSGYAQMLAVAAHGTKRHRAPKEQPTIGDVSIAMLPMQEQGRLKVLYRPRATETGTIDAMGYTLILTGVNPPKLNEKCVYNGRSWPCGARALTEFRAWLRDRAVTCLVPAQPAGRAVLTKCSVGREDAGAWLVKNGWARAQAAGPYARAGEKARAEKLGIYGEAPWLKPRQPALPRPVKAPVPLPQPELTATPPTDLSAPSQ
;
A
#
# COMPACT_ATOMS: atom_id res chain seq x y z
N MET A 1 46.07 45.24 42.31
CA MET A 1 45.91 44.38 41.12
C MET A 1 45.17 43.13 41.57
N ASN A 2 43.89 43.05 41.21
CA ASN A 2 42.98 41.94 41.47
C ASN A 2 43.29 40.77 40.53
N VAL A 3 43.12 39.51 40.98
CA VAL A 3 42.25 38.50 40.33
C VAL A 3 41.77 37.50 41.38
N SER A 4 40.45 37.29 41.37
CA SER A 4 39.63 36.51 42.31
C SER A 4 39.73 34.99 42.12
N ALA A 5 39.37 34.31 43.22
CA ALA A 5 39.11 32.89 43.37
C ALA A 5 38.11 32.34 42.33
N THR A 6 38.39 31.12 41.83
CA THR A 6 37.49 30.34 40.99
C THR A 6 36.72 29.36 41.88
N GLU A 7 35.40 29.56 41.97
CA GLU A 7 34.48 28.79 42.80
C GLU A 7 33.95 27.55 42.05
N VAL A 8 34.02 26.40 42.72
CA VAL A 8 33.46 25.12 42.29
C VAL A 8 31.94 25.18 42.44
N ARG A 9 31.19 25.17 41.34
CA ARG A 9 29.73 25.05 41.38
C ARG A 9 29.27 23.61 41.18
N THR A 10 28.60 23.15 42.21
CA THR A 10 27.77 21.95 42.38
C THR A 10 26.73 21.79 41.26
N VAL A 11 26.57 20.54 40.81
CA VAL A 11 25.50 20.12 39.89
C VAL A 11 24.22 19.92 40.70
N SER A 12 23.22 20.78 40.47
CA SER A 12 21.88 20.65 41.05
C SER A 12 21.13 19.45 40.47
N LYS A 13 20.55 18.67 41.38
CA LYS A 13 19.47 17.69 41.17
C LYS A 13 18.38 18.25 40.25
N ILE A 14 18.05 17.50 39.20
CA ILE A 14 16.77 17.64 38.48
C ILE A 14 15.85 16.55 39.06
N ASP A 15 14.84 16.97 39.80
CA ASP A 15 13.77 16.12 40.28
C ASP A 15 12.87 15.71 39.09
N LEU A 16 12.89 14.40 38.76
CA LEU A 16 11.98 13.78 37.81
C LEU A 16 10.62 13.56 38.50
N VAL A 17 9.66 14.44 38.24
CA VAL A 17 8.26 14.26 38.63
C VAL A 17 7.55 13.42 37.56
N LEU A 18 7.17 12.19 37.90
CA LEU A 18 6.31 11.32 37.08
C LEU A 18 4.82 11.64 37.38
N PRO A 19 3.98 11.95 36.37
CA PRO A 19 2.55 12.15 36.57
C PRO A 19 1.85 10.81 36.87
N ARG A 20 0.99 10.80 37.90
CA ARG A 20 0.37 9.60 38.50
C ARG A 20 -1.08 9.33 38.06
N ASP A 21 -1.66 10.15 37.19
CA ASP A 21 -3.07 10.02 36.80
C ASP A 21 -3.27 9.86 35.29
N ARG A 22 -4.09 8.86 34.93
CA ARG A 22 -4.36 8.42 33.54
C ARG A 22 -5.33 9.34 32.77
N ALA A 23 -5.92 10.34 33.43
CA ALA A 23 -6.92 11.22 32.85
C ALA A 23 -6.34 12.49 32.18
N GLU A 24 -5.08 12.86 32.43
CA GLU A 24 -4.44 14.02 31.77
C GLU A 24 -3.68 13.68 30.49
N LEU A 25 -3.56 12.39 30.12
CA LEU A 25 -2.78 11.98 28.94
C LEU A 25 -3.47 12.21 27.58
N ILE A 26 -4.73 12.68 27.55
CA ILE A 26 -5.53 12.81 26.31
C ILE A 26 -5.58 14.26 25.80
N LYS A 27 -4.92 15.23 26.45
CA LYS A 27 -4.94 16.65 26.03
C LYS A 27 -3.72 17.14 25.25
N ALA A 28 -2.75 16.28 24.93
CA ALA A 28 -1.47 16.71 24.36
C ALA A 28 -1.22 16.21 22.92
N THR A 29 -2.24 16.09 22.06
CA THR A 29 -2.02 15.86 20.63
C THR A 29 -3.18 16.35 19.76
N GLU A 30 -3.42 17.67 19.76
CA GLU A 30 -4.10 18.36 18.67
C GLU A 30 -3.07 19.30 18.01
N PRO A 31 -2.78 19.17 16.70
CA PRO A 31 -1.97 20.16 16.00
C PRO A 31 -2.86 21.32 15.55
N ASP A 32 -2.69 22.46 16.23
CA ASP A 32 -3.31 23.74 15.88
C ASP A 32 -2.88 24.19 14.46
N SER A 33 -3.87 24.53 13.65
CA SER A 33 -3.77 24.89 12.24
C SER A 33 -3.38 26.37 12.01
N GLU A 34 -2.36 26.88 12.70
CA GLU A 34 -1.87 28.26 12.56
C GLU A 34 -0.33 28.32 12.61
N SER A 35 0.34 27.77 11.60
CA SER A 35 1.77 28.08 11.38
C SER A 35 2.18 27.88 9.92
N VAL A 36 1.58 28.68 9.03
CA VAL A 36 2.08 28.86 7.65
C VAL A 36 2.18 30.36 7.38
N SER A 37 3.06 31.04 8.10
CA SER A 37 3.48 32.41 7.77
C SER A 37 4.78 32.73 8.51
N GLY A 38 5.90 32.33 7.93
CA GLY A 38 7.18 32.41 8.64
C GLY A 38 8.41 32.20 7.79
N TYR A 39 8.40 32.58 6.51
CA TYR A 39 9.64 32.74 5.73
C TYR A 39 9.45 33.86 4.71
N ALA A 40 9.34 35.08 5.21
CA ALA A 40 9.41 36.30 4.41
C ALA A 40 10.00 37.46 5.22
N GLN A 41 11.28 37.37 5.59
CA GLN A 41 12.02 38.59 5.93
C GLN A 41 13.53 38.34 5.84
N MET A 42 14.15 38.90 4.81
CA MET A 42 15.15 39.97 4.93
C MET A 42 15.91 40.10 3.60
N LEU A 43 15.83 41.29 3.01
CA LEU A 43 16.97 42.20 2.77
C LEU A 43 16.45 43.39 1.94
N ALA A 44 16.28 44.53 2.61
CA ALA A 44 16.05 45.82 1.98
C ALA A 44 17.37 46.59 2.01
N VAL A 45 17.85 47.01 0.83
CA VAL A 45 18.87 48.06 0.67
C VAL A 45 18.21 49.21 -0.08
N ALA A 46 18.22 50.39 0.54
CA ALA A 46 17.64 51.62 0.02
C ALA A 46 18.69 52.43 -0.76
N ALA A 47 18.28 53.10 -1.85
CA ALA A 47 18.73 54.45 -2.21
C ALA A 47 18.09 54.98 -3.52
N HIS A 48 17.26 56.02 -3.35
CA HIS A 48 17.07 57.23 -4.16
C HIS A 48 16.77 57.21 -5.67
N GLY A 49 15.73 57.95 -6.07
CA GLY A 49 15.74 58.70 -7.34
C GLY A 49 14.44 58.70 -8.15
N THR A 50 13.60 59.70 -7.87
CA THR A 50 12.69 60.41 -8.80
C THR A 50 12.61 59.96 -10.27
N LYS A 51 11.40 59.57 -10.73
CA LYS A 51 10.61 60.31 -11.74
C LYS A 51 9.28 59.60 -12.03
N ARG A 52 8.18 60.36 -11.92
CA ARG A 52 6.87 59.98 -12.45
C ARG A 52 6.94 59.98 -13.97
N HIS A 53 6.75 58.83 -14.60
CA HIS A 53 6.38 58.73 -16.00
C HIS A 53 5.08 57.94 -16.15
N ARG A 54 4.22 58.54 -16.96
CA ARG A 54 2.84 58.20 -17.31
C ARG A 54 2.78 56.87 -18.07
N ALA A 55 1.76 56.05 -17.79
CA ALA A 55 1.41 54.84 -18.55
C ALA A 55 1.24 55.15 -20.05
N PRO A 56 1.44 54.15 -20.93
CA PRO A 56 0.29 53.34 -21.35
C PRO A 56 0.57 51.84 -21.60
N LYS A 57 -0.49 51.04 -21.39
CA LYS A 57 -0.92 49.80 -22.07
C LYS A 57 0.16 48.82 -22.57
N GLU A 58 0.14 47.61 -22.03
CA GLU A 58 -0.06 46.39 -22.85
C GLU A 58 -0.57 45.27 -21.93
N GLN A 59 -1.80 44.81 -22.18
CA GLN A 59 -2.35 43.59 -21.60
C GLN A 59 -1.61 42.42 -22.27
N PRO A 60 -1.05 41.41 -21.55
CA PRO A 60 -0.54 40.24 -22.24
C PRO A 60 -1.74 39.51 -22.84
N THR A 61 -1.82 39.52 -24.17
CA THR A 61 -2.78 38.75 -24.95
C THR A 61 -2.51 37.28 -24.69
N ILE A 62 -3.58 36.51 -24.47
CA ILE A 62 -3.54 35.05 -24.47
C ILE A 62 -3.34 34.63 -25.92
N GLY A 63 -2.11 34.77 -26.40
CA GLY A 63 -1.63 34.28 -27.68
C GLY A 63 -0.36 33.52 -27.37
N ASP A 64 -0.28 32.28 -27.84
CA ASP A 64 0.94 31.47 -27.85
C ASP A 64 1.28 30.67 -26.59
N VAL A 65 0.27 30.16 -25.87
CA VAL A 65 0.46 28.84 -25.24
C VAL A 65 0.35 27.79 -26.34
N SER A 66 1.46 27.58 -27.04
CA SER A 66 1.69 26.33 -27.75
C SER A 66 1.61 25.21 -26.70
N ILE A 67 0.43 24.59 -26.59
CA ILE A 67 0.31 23.27 -25.98
C ILE A 67 1.07 22.36 -26.94
N ALA A 68 2.40 22.31 -26.79
CA ALA A 68 3.19 21.21 -27.29
C ALA A 68 2.43 19.96 -26.83
N MET A 69 1.89 19.21 -27.78
CA MET A 69 1.27 17.93 -27.53
C MET A 69 2.27 17.12 -26.71
N LEU A 70 2.07 17.10 -25.40
CA LEU A 70 2.73 16.17 -24.53
C LEU A 70 2.48 14.81 -25.16
N PRO A 71 3.51 13.97 -25.36
CA PRO A 71 3.32 12.66 -25.95
C PRO A 71 2.21 11.99 -25.15
N MET A 72 1.09 11.75 -25.84
CA MET A 72 -0.12 11.18 -25.28
C MET A 72 0.32 9.95 -24.51
N GLN A 73 0.33 10.04 -23.17
CA GLN A 73 0.72 8.96 -22.29
C GLN A 73 -0.02 7.74 -22.83
N GLU A 74 0.72 6.76 -23.35
CA GLU A 74 0.12 5.62 -24.03
C GLU A 74 -0.84 4.99 -23.03
N GLN A 75 -2.14 5.31 -23.19
CA GLN A 75 -3.09 5.11 -22.11
C GLN A 75 -3.21 3.60 -21.96
N GLY A 76 -2.68 3.10 -20.85
CA GLY A 76 -2.70 1.67 -20.59
C GLY A 76 -4.16 1.20 -20.61
N ARG A 77 -4.41 0.05 -21.22
CA ARG A 77 -5.72 -0.60 -21.23
C ARG A 77 -5.67 -1.84 -20.35
N LEU A 78 -6.77 -2.14 -19.67
CA LEU A 78 -6.90 -3.39 -18.94
C LEU A 78 -6.92 -4.55 -19.95
N LYS A 79 -5.97 -5.45 -19.82
CA LYS A 79 -5.85 -6.64 -20.68
C LYS A 79 -5.69 -7.88 -19.81
N VAL A 80 -6.46 -8.92 -20.16
CA VAL A 80 -6.29 -10.25 -19.59
C VAL A 80 -5.10 -10.93 -20.26
N LEU A 81 -4.14 -11.36 -19.45
CA LEU A 81 -2.92 -12.02 -19.87
C LEU A 81 -2.90 -13.44 -19.31
N TYR A 82 -2.76 -14.41 -20.21
CA TYR A 82 -2.81 -15.83 -19.86
C TYR A 82 -1.40 -16.37 -19.60
N ARG A 83 -1.36 -17.44 -18.81
CA ARG A 83 -0.12 -18.15 -18.42
C ARG A 83 0.95 -17.21 -17.84
N PRO A 84 0.60 -16.34 -16.88
CA PRO A 84 1.56 -15.44 -16.25
C PRO A 84 2.66 -16.24 -15.54
N ARG A 85 3.90 -15.78 -15.70
CA ARG A 85 5.09 -16.38 -15.12
C ARG A 85 5.80 -15.33 -14.28
N ALA A 86 5.98 -15.58 -12.99
CA ALA A 86 6.85 -14.74 -12.17
C ALA A 86 8.33 -15.07 -12.42
N THR A 87 9.07 -14.12 -12.99
CA THR A 87 10.53 -14.18 -13.13
C THR A 87 11.22 -13.77 -11.84
N GLU A 88 10.74 -12.69 -11.23
CA GLU A 88 11.15 -12.18 -9.92
C GLU A 88 9.92 -11.89 -9.06
N THR A 89 10.11 -11.73 -7.75
CA THR A 89 9.00 -11.31 -6.88
C THR A 89 8.56 -9.93 -7.33
N GLY A 90 7.29 -9.74 -7.67
CA GLY A 90 6.79 -8.48 -8.20
C GLY A 90 7.00 -8.25 -9.70
N THR A 91 7.58 -9.20 -10.43
CA THR A 91 7.73 -9.13 -11.89
C THR A 91 7.01 -10.30 -12.57
N ILE A 92 6.19 -10.02 -13.57
CA ILE A 92 5.39 -11.00 -14.32
C ILE A 92 5.72 -10.90 -15.80
N ASP A 93 6.06 -12.04 -16.42
CA ASP A 93 6.09 -12.19 -17.86
C ASP A 93 4.82 -12.88 -18.35
N ALA A 94 4.15 -12.29 -19.34
CA ALA A 94 2.98 -12.89 -19.98
C ALA A 94 2.77 -12.31 -21.38
N MET A 95 2.55 -13.17 -22.38
CA MET A 95 2.19 -12.76 -23.75
C MET A 95 3.12 -11.69 -24.37
N GLY A 96 4.42 -11.80 -24.10
CA GLY A 96 5.44 -10.85 -24.60
C GLY A 96 5.59 -9.57 -23.77
N TYR A 97 4.78 -9.37 -22.73
CA TYR A 97 4.95 -8.27 -21.78
C TYR A 97 5.83 -8.71 -20.61
N THR A 98 6.74 -7.82 -20.20
CA THR A 98 7.42 -7.87 -18.90
C THR A 98 6.83 -6.79 -18.02
N LEU A 99 6.22 -7.18 -16.90
CA LEU A 99 5.39 -6.31 -16.06
C LEU A 99 5.98 -6.23 -14.66
N ILE A 100 6.27 -5.02 -14.19
CA ILE A 100 6.75 -4.76 -12.84
C ILE A 100 5.60 -4.17 -12.03
N LEU A 101 5.30 -4.75 -10.87
CA LEU A 101 4.21 -4.28 -10.02
C LEU A 101 4.57 -2.95 -9.34
N THR A 102 3.70 -1.95 -9.47
CA THR A 102 3.82 -0.67 -8.75
C THR A 102 3.55 -0.81 -7.25
N GLY A 103 4.15 0.07 -6.44
CA GLY A 103 3.78 0.25 -5.03
C GLY A 103 4.32 -0.81 -4.08
N VAL A 104 5.12 -1.76 -4.58
CA VAL A 104 5.78 -2.81 -3.81
C VAL A 104 7.29 -2.73 -3.97
N ASN A 105 7.99 -3.14 -2.92
CA ASN A 105 9.44 -3.28 -2.84
C ASN A 105 9.75 -4.74 -2.50
N PRO A 106 9.84 -5.62 -3.52
CA PRO A 106 10.10 -7.03 -3.31
C PRO A 106 11.51 -7.27 -2.76
N PRO A 107 11.75 -8.33 -1.97
CA PRO A 107 13.10 -8.74 -1.61
C PRO A 107 13.86 -9.19 -2.85
N LYS A 108 15.18 -8.94 -2.89
CA LYS A 108 16.04 -9.47 -3.96
C LYS A 108 16.04 -10.99 -3.94
N LEU A 109 16.23 -11.65 -5.07
CA LEU A 109 16.18 -13.13 -5.16
C LEU A 109 17.12 -13.83 -4.16
N ASN A 110 18.33 -13.28 -3.96
CA ASN A 110 19.34 -13.80 -3.05
C ASN A 110 19.27 -13.21 -1.63
N GLU A 111 18.26 -12.38 -1.34
CA GLU A 111 18.09 -11.75 -0.03
C GLU A 111 17.80 -12.80 1.05
N LYS A 112 18.50 -12.64 2.18
CA LYS A 112 18.26 -13.43 3.39
C LYS A 112 17.60 -12.55 4.45
N CYS A 113 16.61 -13.12 5.12
CA CYS A 113 15.94 -12.49 6.25
C CYS A 113 16.42 -13.15 7.54
N VAL A 114 16.41 -12.42 8.65
CA VAL A 114 16.79 -12.92 9.97
C VAL A 114 15.58 -12.81 10.90
N TYR A 115 15.23 -13.93 11.52
CA TYR A 115 14.17 -13.98 12.53
C TYR A 115 14.64 -14.83 13.71
N ASN A 116 14.58 -14.29 14.93
CA ASN A 116 15.09 -14.94 16.14
C ASN A 116 16.52 -15.51 15.98
N GLY A 117 17.41 -14.73 15.37
CA GLY A 117 18.81 -15.11 15.14
C GLY A 117 19.04 -16.12 14.00
N ARG A 118 17.98 -16.62 13.35
CA ARG A 118 18.08 -17.60 12.26
C ARG A 118 17.95 -16.90 10.91
N SER A 119 18.96 -17.05 10.06
CA SER A 119 18.95 -16.53 8.69
C SER A 119 18.32 -17.52 7.72
N TRP A 120 17.52 -17.03 6.76
CA TRP A 120 16.87 -17.86 5.75
C TRP A 120 16.68 -17.15 4.40
N PRO A 121 16.67 -17.88 3.27
CA PRO A 121 16.56 -17.31 1.91
C PRO A 121 15.13 -16.83 1.60
N CYS A 122 14.76 -15.68 2.16
CA CYS A 122 13.41 -15.13 2.03
C CYS A 122 13.09 -14.61 0.63
N GLY A 123 14.09 -14.13 -0.12
CA GLY A 123 13.92 -13.73 -1.53
C GLY A 123 13.42 -14.86 -2.42
N ALA A 124 14.13 -15.99 -2.42
CA ALA A 124 13.75 -17.19 -3.15
C ALA A 124 12.38 -17.74 -2.71
N ARG A 125 12.06 -17.64 -1.42
CA ARG A 125 10.75 -18.08 -0.91
C ARG A 125 9.63 -17.16 -1.37
N ALA A 126 9.80 -15.84 -1.31
CA ALA A 126 8.81 -14.88 -1.77
C ALA A 126 8.45 -15.10 -3.26
N LEU A 127 9.46 -15.38 -4.09
CA LEU A 127 9.25 -15.72 -5.50
C LEU A 127 8.48 -17.04 -5.67
N THR A 128 8.80 -18.05 -4.84
CA THR A 128 8.08 -19.33 -4.85
C THR A 128 6.60 -19.16 -4.53
N GLU A 129 6.28 -18.33 -3.54
CA GLU A 129 4.91 -18.02 -3.14
C GLU A 129 4.18 -17.23 -4.22
N PHE A 130 4.86 -16.26 -4.83
CA PHE A 130 4.28 -15.50 -5.94
C PHE A 130 4.01 -16.38 -7.16
N ARG A 131 4.92 -17.30 -7.51
CA ARG A 131 4.70 -18.32 -8.56
C ARG A 131 3.51 -19.23 -8.24
N ALA A 132 3.42 -19.70 -7.00
CA ALA A 132 2.28 -20.51 -6.56
C ALA A 132 0.97 -19.73 -6.60
N TRP A 133 1.01 -18.43 -6.31
CA TRP A 133 -0.15 -17.55 -6.42
C TRP A 133 -0.53 -17.21 -7.87
N LEU A 134 0.38 -17.29 -8.83
CA LEU A 134 0.04 -17.10 -10.25
C LEU A 134 -0.38 -18.40 -10.94
N ARG A 135 -0.07 -19.56 -10.36
CA ARG A 135 -0.33 -20.87 -10.98
C ARG A 135 -1.80 -21.05 -11.33
N ASP A 136 -2.03 -21.52 -12.56
CA ASP A 136 -3.34 -21.83 -13.17
C ASP A 136 -4.34 -20.66 -13.21
N ARG A 137 -3.84 -19.43 -13.23
CA ARG A 137 -4.66 -18.21 -13.25
C ARG A 137 -4.29 -17.32 -14.43
N ALA A 138 -5.24 -16.48 -14.84
CA ALA A 138 -4.95 -15.34 -15.71
C ALA A 138 -4.81 -14.07 -14.86
N VAL A 139 -4.02 -13.11 -15.34
CA VAL A 139 -3.83 -11.81 -14.68
C VAL A 139 -4.37 -10.70 -15.56
N THR A 140 -5.08 -9.74 -14.98
CA THR A 140 -5.55 -8.54 -15.68
C THR A 140 -4.62 -7.39 -15.30
N CYS A 141 -3.96 -6.78 -16.28
CA CYS A 141 -2.99 -5.70 -16.04
C CYS A 141 -3.29 -4.48 -16.91
N LEU A 142 -2.87 -3.30 -16.46
CA LEU A 142 -2.94 -2.06 -17.23
C LEU A 142 -1.71 -1.96 -18.15
N VAL A 143 -1.86 -2.26 -19.44
CA VAL A 143 -0.71 -2.41 -20.36
C VAL A 143 -0.90 -1.62 -21.66
N PRO A 144 0.18 -1.25 -22.36
CA PRO A 144 0.09 -0.65 -23.68
C PRO A 144 -0.55 -1.60 -24.69
N ALA A 145 -0.93 -1.05 -25.84
CA ALA A 145 -1.70 -1.78 -26.82
C ALA A 145 -0.96 -3.03 -27.32
N GLN A 146 0.35 -2.94 -27.49
CA GLN A 146 1.24 -4.02 -27.87
C GLN A 146 2.44 -4.08 -26.91
N PRO A 147 3.06 -5.25 -26.73
CA PRO A 147 4.29 -5.35 -25.97
C PRO A 147 5.41 -4.58 -26.67
N ALA A 148 6.07 -3.68 -25.94
CA ALA A 148 7.10 -2.79 -26.48
C ALA A 148 8.53 -3.32 -26.25
N GLY A 149 8.70 -4.59 -25.86
CA GLY A 149 10.02 -5.20 -25.57
C GLY A 149 10.73 -4.65 -24.32
N ARG A 150 10.14 -3.68 -23.62
CA ARG A 150 10.63 -3.11 -22.36
C ARG A 150 9.71 -3.45 -21.19
N ALA A 151 10.27 -3.45 -19.99
CA ALA A 151 9.50 -3.62 -18.77
C ALA A 151 8.49 -2.47 -18.59
N VAL A 152 7.26 -2.82 -18.20
CA VAL A 152 6.17 -1.88 -17.95
C VAL A 152 5.83 -1.90 -16.47
N LEU A 153 5.97 -0.75 -15.82
CA LEU A 153 5.53 -0.55 -14.45
C LEU A 153 4.01 -0.42 -14.42
N THR A 154 3.29 -1.33 -13.75
CA THR A 154 1.83 -1.43 -13.84
C THR A 154 1.16 -1.98 -12.58
N LYS A 155 -0.17 -1.88 -12.53
CA LYS A 155 -1.04 -2.62 -11.60
C LYS A 155 -1.61 -3.85 -12.30
N CYS A 156 -1.65 -4.94 -11.55
CA CYS A 156 -2.18 -6.22 -12.00
C CYS A 156 -3.11 -6.82 -10.94
N SER A 157 -4.13 -7.55 -11.36
CA SER A 157 -5.03 -8.30 -10.49
C SER A 157 -5.29 -9.70 -11.00
N VAL A 158 -5.59 -10.62 -10.07
CA VAL A 158 -6.15 -11.94 -10.38
C VAL A 158 -7.57 -11.97 -9.84
N GLY A 159 -8.55 -12.00 -10.75
CA GLY A 159 -9.95 -11.79 -10.38
C GLY A 159 -10.14 -10.43 -9.69
N ARG A 160 -10.51 -10.46 -8.40
CA ARG A 160 -10.71 -9.25 -7.58
C ARG A 160 -9.52 -8.93 -6.65
N GLU A 161 -8.47 -9.73 -6.67
CA GLU A 161 -7.32 -9.56 -5.79
C GLU A 161 -6.19 -8.83 -6.51
N ASP A 162 -5.80 -7.66 -6.00
CA ASP A 162 -4.66 -6.88 -6.50
C ASP A 162 -3.34 -7.60 -6.14
N ALA A 163 -2.46 -7.77 -7.12
CA ALA A 163 -1.23 -8.55 -6.96
C ALA A 163 -0.23 -7.88 -6.02
N GLY A 164 -0.11 -6.54 -6.07
CA GLY A 164 0.78 -5.79 -5.18
C GLY A 164 0.27 -5.83 -3.74
N ALA A 165 -1.04 -5.66 -3.55
CA ALA A 165 -1.70 -5.80 -2.27
C ALA A 165 -1.54 -7.20 -1.70
N TRP A 166 -1.69 -8.26 -2.52
CA TRP A 166 -1.50 -9.63 -2.09
C TRP A 166 -0.06 -9.88 -1.61
N LEU A 167 0.95 -9.44 -2.38
CA LEU A 167 2.36 -9.56 -1.99
C LEU A 167 2.62 -8.89 -0.63
N VAL A 168 2.17 -7.65 -0.46
CA VAL A 168 2.42 -6.89 0.77
C VAL A 168 1.65 -7.46 1.96
N LYS A 169 0.36 -7.76 1.77
CA LYS A 169 -0.52 -8.28 2.82
C LYS A 169 -0.04 -9.62 3.38
N ASN A 170 0.54 -10.47 2.54
CA ASN A 170 1.09 -11.76 2.97
C ASN A 170 2.56 -11.69 3.41
N GLY A 171 3.16 -10.49 3.40
CA GLY A 171 4.56 -10.29 3.80
C GLY A 171 5.58 -10.81 2.78
N TRP A 172 5.22 -11.00 1.51
CA TRP A 172 6.16 -11.42 0.46
C TRP A 172 6.86 -10.24 -0.25
N ALA A 173 6.40 -9.01 0.01
CA ALA A 173 7.09 -7.79 -0.40
C ALA A 173 6.90 -6.69 0.67
N ARG A 174 7.82 -5.72 0.69
CA ARG A 174 7.65 -4.49 1.46
C ARG A 174 6.73 -3.56 0.69
N ALA A 175 5.95 -2.73 1.38
CA ALA A 175 5.21 -1.66 0.72
C ALA A 175 6.18 -0.52 0.34
N GLN A 176 5.93 0.16 -0.76
CA GLN A 176 6.54 1.47 -0.98
C GLN A 176 6.09 2.45 0.11
N ALA A 177 7.01 3.29 0.61
CA ALA A 177 6.70 4.30 1.63
C ALA A 177 5.61 5.26 1.13
N ALA A 178 4.62 5.54 1.99
CA ALA A 178 3.42 6.32 1.66
C ALA A 178 2.63 5.80 0.43
N GLY A 179 2.87 4.56 -0.01
CA GLY A 179 2.18 3.94 -1.12
C GLY A 179 0.80 3.38 -0.74
N PRO A 180 0.03 2.90 -1.74
CA PRO A 180 -1.34 2.41 -1.53
C PRO A 180 -1.41 1.19 -0.59
N TYR A 181 -0.31 0.47 -0.40
CA TYR A 181 -0.25 -0.72 0.44
C TYR A 181 0.42 -0.49 1.80
N ALA A 182 0.74 0.76 2.19
CA ALA A 182 1.46 1.07 3.43
C ALA A 182 0.79 0.44 4.67
N ARG A 183 -0.52 0.64 4.85
CA ARG A 183 -1.27 0.04 5.97
C ARG A 183 -1.24 -1.49 5.97
N ALA A 184 -1.32 -2.11 4.80
CA ALA A 184 -1.22 -3.57 4.68
C ALA A 184 0.18 -4.07 5.04
N GLY A 185 1.23 -3.32 4.69
CA GLY A 185 2.61 -3.63 5.01
C GLY A 185 2.89 -3.56 6.51
N GLU A 186 2.39 -2.53 7.19
CA GLU A 186 2.49 -2.42 8.65
C GLU A 186 1.78 -3.57 9.36
N LYS A 187 0.59 -3.95 8.88
CA LYS A 187 -0.13 -5.12 9.41
C LYS A 187 0.67 -6.41 9.22
N ALA A 188 1.22 -6.65 8.02
CA ALA A 188 2.02 -7.83 7.75
C ALA A 188 3.29 -7.90 8.61
N ARG A 189 3.90 -6.74 8.92
CA ARG A 189 5.04 -6.65 9.84
C ARG A 189 4.63 -6.97 11.28
N ALA A 190 3.54 -6.37 11.78
CA ALA A 190 3.03 -6.62 13.13
C ALA A 190 2.63 -8.09 13.34
N GLU A 191 2.03 -8.71 12.33
CA GLU A 191 1.64 -10.13 12.34
C GLU A 191 2.80 -11.08 11.99
N LYS A 192 4.01 -10.55 11.74
CA LYS A 192 5.22 -11.33 11.41
C LYS A 192 5.01 -12.30 10.25
N LEU A 193 4.39 -11.81 9.18
CA LEU A 193 4.10 -12.58 7.98
C LEU A 193 5.28 -12.58 7.00
N GLY A 194 5.43 -13.67 6.25
CA GLY A 194 6.42 -13.80 5.18
C GLY A 194 7.83 -13.41 5.60
N ILE A 195 8.42 -12.41 4.93
CA ILE A 195 9.78 -11.92 5.16
C ILE A 195 10.02 -11.35 6.57
N TYR A 196 8.95 -10.99 7.30
CA TYR A 196 9.03 -10.45 8.66
C TYR A 196 8.99 -11.53 9.75
N GLY A 197 8.73 -12.78 9.35
CA GLY A 197 8.49 -13.89 10.25
C GLY A 197 9.53 -14.99 10.22
N GLU A 198 9.15 -16.08 10.88
CA GLU A 198 9.90 -17.33 10.87
C GLU A 198 9.86 -17.99 9.49
N ALA A 199 10.94 -18.70 9.16
CA ALA A 199 11.05 -19.39 7.88
C ALA A 199 9.94 -20.45 7.70
N PRO A 200 9.22 -20.47 6.57
CA PRO A 200 8.01 -21.26 6.42
C PRO A 200 8.23 -22.79 6.41
N TRP A 201 9.44 -23.32 6.21
CA TRP A 201 9.68 -24.77 6.38
C TRP A 201 9.62 -25.24 7.84
N LEU A 202 9.50 -24.32 8.80
CA LEU A 202 9.19 -24.63 10.19
C LEU A 202 7.68 -24.78 10.44
N LYS A 203 6.84 -24.43 9.46
CA LYS A 203 5.37 -24.58 9.53
C LYS A 203 4.84 -25.22 8.24
N PRO A 204 4.26 -26.44 8.27
CA PRO A 204 3.65 -27.03 7.09
C PRO A 204 2.71 -26.04 6.39
N ARG A 205 2.79 -25.95 5.06
CA ARG A 205 1.94 -25.07 4.25
C ARG A 205 0.47 -25.34 4.58
N GLN A 206 -0.16 -24.45 5.34
CA GLN A 206 -1.61 -24.47 5.48
C GLN A 206 -2.18 -23.93 4.16
N PRO A 207 -3.09 -24.66 3.49
CA PRO A 207 -3.86 -24.07 2.40
C PRO A 207 -4.52 -22.80 2.94
N ALA A 208 -4.53 -21.73 2.15
CA ALA A 208 -5.26 -20.52 2.49
C ALA A 208 -6.69 -20.94 2.83
N LEU A 209 -7.06 -20.88 4.12
CA LEU A 209 -8.41 -21.26 4.52
C LEU A 209 -9.35 -20.40 3.69
N PRO A 210 -10.39 -20.99 3.05
CA PRO A 210 -11.40 -20.19 2.41
C PRO A 210 -11.88 -19.18 3.44
N ARG A 211 -11.90 -17.89 3.07
CA ARG A 211 -12.51 -16.86 3.92
C ARG A 211 -13.87 -17.40 4.33
N PRO A 212 -14.27 -17.34 5.62
CA PRO A 212 -15.55 -17.86 6.05
C PRO A 212 -16.64 -17.22 5.17
N VAL A 213 -17.15 -18.00 4.23
CA VAL A 213 -18.29 -17.61 3.42
C VAL A 213 -19.45 -17.68 4.41
N LYS A 214 -20.18 -16.58 4.62
CA LYS A 214 -21.45 -16.66 5.36
C LYS A 214 -22.23 -17.82 4.76
N ALA A 215 -22.65 -18.75 5.60
CA ALA A 215 -23.41 -19.92 5.17
C ALA A 215 -24.53 -19.47 4.22
N PRO A 216 -24.77 -20.17 3.11
CA PRO A 216 -25.92 -19.90 2.27
C PRO A 216 -27.18 -19.86 3.14
N VAL A 217 -28.02 -18.85 2.93
CA VAL A 217 -29.33 -18.80 3.57
C VAL A 217 -30.06 -20.10 3.22
N PRO A 218 -30.57 -20.86 4.20
CA PRO A 218 -31.31 -22.09 3.92
C PRO A 218 -32.46 -21.77 2.94
N LEU A 219 -32.55 -22.54 1.86
CA LEU A 219 -33.69 -22.47 0.97
C LEU A 219 -34.96 -22.82 1.78
N PRO A 220 -36.09 -22.11 1.56
CA PRO A 220 -37.34 -22.48 2.21
C PRO A 220 -37.70 -23.91 1.80
N GLN A 221 -37.93 -24.77 2.80
CA GLN A 221 -38.43 -26.13 2.56
C GLN A 221 -39.89 -26.02 2.10
N PRO A 222 -40.32 -26.77 1.06
CA PRO A 222 -41.73 -26.88 0.75
C PRO A 222 -42.43 -27.62 1.90
N GLU A 223 -43.41 -26.96 2.52
CA GLU A 223 -44.28 -27.59 3.51
C GLU A 223 -45.08 -28.70 2.82
N LEU A 224 -44.74 -29.96 3.13
CA LEU A 224 -45.60 -31.10 2.88
C LEU A 224 -46.76 -31.06 3.90
N THR A 225 -47.72 -30.17 3.67
CA THR A 225 -49.07 -30.34 4.22
C THR A 225 -49.75 -31.42 3.39
N ALA A 226 -49.47 -32.68 3.75
CA ALA A 226 -50.29 -33.80 3.33
C ALA A 226 -51.65 -33.68 4.00
N THR A 227 -52.65 -33.20 3.28
CA THR A 227 -54.06 -33.39 3.67
C THR A 227 -54.38 -34.88 3.48
N PRO A 228 -54.85 -35.59 4.51
CA PRO A 228 -55.25 -36.98 4.35
C PRO A 228 -56.48 -37.08 3.43
N PRO A 229 -56.59 -38.13 2.59
CA PRO A 229 -57.76 -38.31 1.74
C PRO A 229 -59.00 -38.60 2.61
N THR A 230 -60.05 -37.80 2.39
CA THR A 230 -61.38 -38.03 2.96
C THR A 230 -61.95 -39.34 2.41
N ASP A 231 -62.16 -40.29 3.31
CA ASP A 231 -62.91 -41.53 3.11
C ASP A 231 -64.37 -41.20 2.71
N LEU A 232 -64.72 -41.44 1.45
CA LEU A 232 -66.11 -41.56 1.03
C LEU A 232 -66.48 -43.03 1.06
N SER A 233 -66.88 -43.46 2.25
CA SER A 233 -67.63 -44.68 2.48
C SER A 233 -68.93 -44.66 1.65
N ALA A 234 -69.14 -45.70 0.85
CA ALA A 234 -70.45 -46.15 0.41
C ALA A 234 -70.64 -47.58 0.93
N PRO A 235 -71.85 -47.97 1.37
CA PRO A 235 -72.66 -48.76 0.45
C PRO A 235 -74.18 -48.58 0.54
N SER A 236 -74.81 -48.96 -0.58
CA SER A 236 -76.17 -49.47 -0.85
C SER A 236 -77.26 -49.38 0.23
N GLN A 237 -78.41 -48.77 -0.12
CA GLN A 237 -79.56 -49.44 -0.76
C GLN A 237 -80.38 -48.45 -1.58
#